data_AF-A0A8T2JLX8-F1
#
_entry.id   AF-A0A8T2JLX8-F1
#
_cell.length_a   1.000
_cell.length_b   1.000
_cell.length_c   1.000
_cell.angle_alpha   90.00
_cell.angle_beta   90.00
_cell.angle_gamma   90.00
#
_symmetry.space_group_name_H-M   'P 1'
#
loop_
_entity.id
_entity.type
_entity.pdbx_description
1 polymer ?
#
loop_
_entity_poly.entity_id
_entity_poly.type
_entity_poly.pdbx_seq_one_letter_code
_entity_poly.pdbx_strand_id
1 'polypeptide(L)'
;LVQDLLKNLPQMFTKSSETQSALGPALQAAYKLTSPTGGRISVFQTQLPSLGAGALKPREEPNQKSTAKDIHNLTPATDFYKKLALDCSGQQIAVDLFLLSGRYSDLASL
;
A
#
# COMPACT_ATOMS: atom_id res chain seq x y z
N LEU A 1 3.01 -19.33 20.22
CA LEU A 1 3.79 -18.56 19.22
C LEU A 1 2.96 -17.48 18.53
N VAL A 2 1.99 -17.81 17.65
CA VAL A 2 1.21 -16.78 16.92
C VAL A 2 0.42 -15.87 17.86
N GLN A 3 -0.28 -16.45 18.85
CA GLN A 3 -1.02 -15.66 19.84
C GLN A 3 -0.10 -14.75 20.67
N ASP A 4 1.11 -15.21 21.01
CA ASP A 4 2.08 -14.43 21.78
C ASP A 4 2.60 -13.25 20.97
N LEU A 5 2.92 -13.49 19.68
CA LEU A 5 3.28 -12.43 18.76
C LEU A 5 2.17 -11.38 18.68
N LEU A 6 0.92 -11.79 18.48
CA LEU A 6 -0.22 -10.87 18.36
C LEU A 6 -0.47 -10.06 19.63
N LYS A 7 -0.26 -10.64 20.82
CA LYS A 7 -0.35 -9.92 22.10
C LYS A 7 0.77 -8.89 22.26
N ASN A 8 1.97 -9.20 21.78
CA ASN A 8 3.15 -8.35 21.92
C ASN A 8 3.27 -7.29 20.83
N LEU A 9 2.70 -7.51 19.64
CA LEU A 9 2.88 -6.65 18.46
C LEU A 9 2.55 -5.17 18.73
N PRO A 10 1.43 -4.81 19.40
CA PRO A 10 1.16 -3.40 19.72
C PRO A 10 2.24 -2.79 20.61
N GLN A 11 2.75 -3.57 21.57
CA GLN A 11 3.77 -3.12 22.51
C GLN A 11 5.11 -2.83 21.82
N MET A 12 5.47 -3.63 20.80
CA MET A 12 6.70 -3.45 20.02
C MET A 12 6.80 -2.08 19.33
N PHE A 13 5.66 -1.46 18.99
CA PHE A 13 5.61 -0.21 18.23
C PHE A 13 5.02 0.98 19.00
N THR A 14 4.75 0.85 20.31
CA THR A 14 4.12 1.91 21.13
C THR A 14 4.85 3.25 21.10
N LYS A 15 6.18 3.23 20.95
CA LYS A 15 7.03 4.44 20.91
C LYS A 15 7.43 4.84 19.49
N SER A 16 6.92 4.14 18.47
CA SER A 16 7.19 4.49 17.08
C SER A 16 6.55 5.83 16.76
N SER A 17 7.34 6.74 16.21
CA SER A 17 6.86 8.02 15.69
C SER A 17 6.97 8.08 14.16
N GLU A 18 7.14 6.93 13.51
CA GLU A 18 7.33 6.89 12.06
C GLU A 18 6.05 7.23 11.30
N THR A 19 6.21 8.19 10.39
CA THR A 19 5.13 8.73 9.55
C THR A 19 5.31 8.37 8.08
N GLN A 20 6.23 7.45 7.78
CA GLN A 20 6.56 7.04 6.43
C GLN A 20 6.18 5.59 6.21
N SER A 21 5.77 5.26 4.99
CA SER A 21 5.34 3.91 4.64
C SER A 21 6.11 3.35 3.45
N ALA A 22 6.69 2.17 3.65
CA ALA A 22 7.39 1.38 2.62
C ALA A 22 6.50 0.26 2.05
N LEU A 23 5.27 0.61 1.63
CA LEU A 23 4.26 -0.37 1.19
C LEU A 23 4.74 -1.20 0.00
N GLY A 24 5.33 -0.58 -1.02
CA GLY A 24 5.79 -1.33 -2.20
C GLY A 24 6.86 -2.37 -1.88
N PRO A 25 7.94 -2.05 -1.16
CA PRO A 25 8.90 -3.05 -0.69
C PRO A 25 8.25 -4.16 0.17
N ALA A 26 7.32 -3.81 1.06
CA ALA A 26 6.59 -4.78 1.88
C ALA A 26 5.76 -5.75 1.02
N LEU A 27 5.08 -5.23 -0.01
CA LEU A 27 4.33 -6.04 -0.97
C LEU A 27 5.23 -6.94 -1.81
N GLN A 28 6.41 -6.48 -2.23
CA GLN A 28 7.38 -7.32 -2.93
C GLN A 28 7.87 -8.48 -2.05
N ALA A 29 8.09 -8.23 -0.75
CA ALA A 29 8.45 -9.28 0.20
C ALA A 29 7.30 -10.27 0.40
N ALA A 30 6.08 -9.77 0.59
CA ALA A 30 4.88 -10.58 0.76
C ALA A 30 4.59 -11.44 -0.48
N TYR A 31 4.74 -10.88 -1.69
CA TYR A 31 4.66 -11.63 -2.95
C TYR A 31 5.64 -12.79 -2.94
N LYS A 32 6.94 -12.55 -2.74
CA LYS A 32 7.97 -13.60 -2.74
C LYS A 32 7.72 -14.71 -1.70
N LEU A 33 7.22 -14.34 -0.52
CA LEU A 33 6.85 -15.30 0.54
C LEU A 33 5.66 -16.18 0.14
N THR A 34 4.73 -15.64 -0.66
CA THR A 34 3.46 -16.29 -1.01
C THR A 34 3.50 -16.98 -2.38
N SER A 35 4.40 -16.58 -3.29
CA SER A 35 4.49 -17.09 -4.67
C SER A 35 4.56 -18.63 -4.77
N PRO A 36 5.28 -19.36 -3.90
CA PRO A 36 5.37 -20.82 -4.05
C PRO A 36 4.03 -21.56 -3.90
N THR A 37 3.05 -20.98 -3.21
CA THR A 37 1.76 -21.63 -2.94
C THR A 37 0.55 -20.85 -3.47
N GLY A 38 0.74 -19.61 -3.90
CA GLY A 38 -0.35 -18.66 -4.05
C GLY A 38 -1.02 -18.35 -2.71
N GLY A 39 -2.12 -17.61 -2.75
CA GLY A 39 -2.90 -17.30 -1.55
C GLY A 39 -3.42 -15.87 -1.50
N ARG A 40 -3.32 -15.25 -0.33
CA ARG A 40 -3.91 -13.93 -0.07
C ARG A 40 -3.04 -13.10 0.86
N ILE A 41 -2.83 -11.85 0.49
CA ILE A 41 -2.12 -10.84 1.28
C ILE A 41 -3.16 -9.82 1.74
N SER A 42 -3.31 -9.64 3.06
CA SER A 42 -4.17 -8.60 3.63
C SER A 42 -3.30 -7.46 4.15
N VAL A 43 -3.45 -6.28 3.56
CA VAL A 43 -2.67 -5.08 3.86
C VAL A 43 -3.50 -4.14 4.72
N PHE A 44 -2.94 -3.66 5.83
CA PHE A 44 -3.54 -2.61 6.65
C PHE A 44 -2.70 -1.34 6.51
N GLN A 45 -3.21 -0.38 5.74
CA GLN A 45 -2.50 0.83 5.38
C GLN A 45 -3.16 2.05 6.02
N THR A 46 -2.38 2.96 6.60
CA THR A 46 -2.90 4.15 7.30
C THR A 46 -2.40 5.47 6.71
N GLN A 47 -1.44 5.42 5.78
CA GLN A 47 -0.73 6.60 5.26
C GLN A 47 -0.43 6.45 3.78
N LEU A 48 -0.08 7.54 3.09
CA LEU A 48 0.42 7.48 1.71
C LEU A 48 1.77 6.74 1.68
N PRO A 49 1.98 5.74 0.81
CA PRO A 49 3.30 5.13 0.61
C PRO A 49 4.32 6.18 0.17
N SER A 50 5.41 6.32 0.93
CA SER A 50 6.37 7.41 0.76
C SER A 50 7.81 6.95 0.64
N LEU A 51 8.09 5.65 0.83
CA LEU A 51 9.44 5.08 0.82
C LEU A 51 9.56 3.89 -0.13
N GLY A 52 10.69 3.83 -0.83
CA GLY A 52 11.06 2.71 -1.69
C GLY A 52 10.31 2.63 -3.01
N ALA A 53 10.32 1.45 -3.63
CA ALA A 53 9.61 1.20 -4.88
C ALA A 53 8.10 1.44 -4.72
N GLY A 54 7.47 2.07 -5.70
CA GLY A 54 6.04 2.41 -5.61
C GLY A 54 5.71 3.56 -4.65
N ALA A 55 6.71 4.32 -4.16
CA ALA A 55 6.46 5.54 -3.40
C ALA A 55 5.65 6.56 -4.22
N LEU A 56 4.71 7.22 -3.55
CA LEU A 56 3.76 8.17 -4.11
C LEU A 56 3.98 9.56 -3.49
N LYS A 57 3.53 10.59 -4.21
CA LYS A 57 3.52 11.98 -3.74
C LYS A 57 2.08 12.51 -3.74
N PRO A 58 1.71 13.37 -2.78
CA PRO A 58 0.44 14.09 -2.85
C PRO A 58 0.34 14.85 -4.17
N ARG A 59 -0.80 14.70 -4.86
CA ARG A 59 -1.07 15.35 -6.16
C ARG A 59 -2.38 16.13 -6.18
N GLU A 60 -3.17 16.04 -5.10
CA GLU A 60 -4.34 16.89 -4.91
C GLU A 60 -3.92 18.23 -4.34
N GLU A 61 -4.26 19.31 -5.06
CA GLU A 61 -4.07 20.68 -4.61
C GLU A 61 -5.36 21.17 -3.92
N PRO A 62 -5.32 21.61 -2.65
CA PRO A 62 -6.51 21.95 -1.87
C PRO A 62 -7.43 23.02 -2.50
N ASN A 63 -6.89 23.85 -3.39
CA ASN A 63 -7.58 25.01 -3.98
C ASN A 63 -7.94 24.82 -5.46
N GLN A 64 -7.73 23.63 -6.03
CA GLN A 64 -7.96 23.40 -7.45
C GLN A 64 -9.43 23.04 -7.70
N LYS A 65 -10.16 23.92 -8.38
CA LYS A 65 -11.55 23.64 -8.81
C LYS A 65 -11.56 22.51 -9.83
N SER A 66 -12.57 21.65 -9.73
CA SER A 66 -12.71 20.47 -10.57
C SER A 66 -12.64 20.84 -12.04
N THR A 67 -11.56 20.45 -12.70
CA THR A 67 -11.26 20.76 -14.11
C THR A 67 -10.91 19.47 -14.84
N ALA A 68 -10.82 19.50 -16.17
CA ALA A 68 -10.42 18.32 -16.96
C ALA A 68 -9.06 17.69 -16.54
N LYS A 69 -8.25 18.40 -15.73
CA LYS A 69 -7.03 17.86 -15.08
C LYS A 69 -7.31 16.81 -14.00
N ASP A 70 -8.53 16.71 -13.48
CA ASP A 70 -8.90 15.74 -12.43
C ASP A 70 -8.85 14.29 -12.94
N ILE A 71 -9.09 14.07 -14.24
CA ILE A 71 -9.02 12.74 -14.85
C ILE A 71 -7.61 12.15 -14.66
N HIS A 72 -6.57 12.99 -14.68
CA HIS A 72 -5.20 12.53 -14.43
C HIS A 72 -5.02 12.00 -13.00
N ASN A 73 -5.69 12.61 -12.02
CA ASN A 73 -5.65 12.18 -10.62
C ASN A 73 -6.45 10.89 -10.36
N LEU A 74 -7.22 10.42 -11.35
CA LEU A 74 -7.92 9.14 -11.32
C LEU A 74 -7.11 8.01 -11.97
N THR A 75 -5.94 8.32 -12.54
CA THR A 75 -5.03 7.32 -13.10
C THR A 75 -3.91 6.99 -12.13
N PRO A 76 -3.42 5.74 -12.07
CA PRO A 76 -2.29 5.39 -11.23
C PRO A 76 -1.07 6.28 -11.51
N ALA A 77 -0.46 6.81 -10.46
CA ALA A 77 0.72 7.68 -10.58
C ALA A 77 1.98 6.93 -11.05
N THR A 78 1.97 5.60 -10.98
CA THR A 78 3.09 4.74 -11.32
C THR A 78 2.61 3.38 -11.81
N ASP A 79 3.35 2.78 -12.74
CA ASP A 79 3.09 1.41 -13.22
C ASP A 79 3.47 0.32 -12.19
N PHE A 80 4.10 0.69 -11.07
CA PHE A 80 4.58 -0.28 -10.08
C PHE A 80 3.46 -1.21 -9.58
N TYR A 81 2.35 -0.66 -9.11
CA TYR A 81 1.23 -1.44 -8.55
C TYR A 81 0.53 -2.27 -9.63
N LYS A 82 0.44 -1.75 -10.86
CA LYS A 82 -0.07 -2.50 -12.02
C LYS A 82 0.79 -3.71 -12.35
N LYS A 83 2.12 -3.55 -12.40
CA LYS A 83 3.06 -4.66 -12.64
C LYS A 83 2.97 -5.71 -11.53
N LEU A 84 2.94 -5.25 -10.28
CA LEU A 84 2.75 -6.14 -9.13
C LEU A 84 1.43 -6.92 -9.21
N ALA A 85 0.33 -6.29 -9.62
CA ALA A 85 -0.95 -6.98 -9.79
C ALA A 85 -0.91 -8.07 -10.86
N LEU A 86 -0.18 -7.84 -11.96
CA LEU A 86 0.06 -8.86 -12.99
C LEU A 86 0.88 -10.03 -12.44
N ASP A 87 1.95 -9.74 -11.70
CA ASP A 87 2.79 -10.76 -11.07
C ASP A 87 1.98 -11.61 -10.07
N CYS A 88 1.19 -10.95 -9.20
CA CYS A 88 0.29 -11.62 -8.25
C CYS A 88 -0.75 -12.49 -8.96
N SER A 89 -1.36 -12.00 -10.04
CA SER A 89 -2.32 -12.79 -10.84
C SER A 89 -1.66 -14.03 -11.43
N GLY A 90 -0.41 -13.95 -11.89
CA GLY A 90 0.34 -15.08 -12.41
C GLY A 90 0.64 -16.16 -11.36
N GLN A 91 0.69 -15.78 -10.08
CA GLN A 91 0.95 -16.67 -8.95
C GLN A 91 -0.30 -17.00 -8.11
N GLN A 92 -1.51 -16.68 -8.61
CA GLN A 92 -2.76 -16.94 -7.88
C GLN A 92 -2.79 -16.27 -6.49
N ILE A 93 -2.27 -15.05 -6.40
CA ILE A 93 -2.24 -14.25 -5.18
C ILE A 93 -3.29 -13.14 -5.27
N ALA A 94 -4.19 -13.10 -4.30
CA ALA A 94 -5.08 -11.96 -4.07
C ALA A 94 -4.43 -10.97 -3.09
N VAL A 95 -4.70 -9.67 -3.27
CA VAL A 95 -4.28 -8.63 -2.34
C VAL A 95 -5.52 -7.85 -1.89
N ASP A 96 -5.81 -7.88 -0.59
CA ASP A 96 -6.88 -7.09 0.02
C ASP A 96 -6.26 -5.86 0.69
N LEU A 97 -6.74 -4.66 0.37
CA LEU A 97 -6.29 -3.42 0.98
C LEU A 97 -7.34 -2.87 1.96
N PHE A 98 -6.99 -2.84 3.24
CA PHE A 98 -7.73 -2.15 4.29
C PHE A 98 -7.08 -0.78 4.51
N LEU A 99 -7.70 0.27 4.00
CA LEU A 99 -7.21 1.64 4.10
C LEU A 99 -7.88 2.38 5.28
N LEU A 100 -7.10 2.73 6.30
CA LEU A 100 -7.54 3.44 7.51
C LEU A 100 -6.77 4.77 7.65
N SER A 101 -6.80 5.59 6.60
CA SER A 101 -6.11 6.88 6.58
C SER A 101 -7.06 8.03 6.91
N GLY A 102 -6.60 8.96 7.76
CA GLY A 102 -7.27 10.25 7.99
C GLY A 102 -6.78 11.37 7.06
N ARG A 103 -5.92 11.06 6.09
CA ARG A 103 -5.31 12.01 5.14
C ARG A 103 -5.33 11.45 3.72
N TYR A 104 -4.91 12.26 2.74
CA TYR A 104 -4.75 11.81 1.36
C TYR A 104 -3.84 10.57 1.25
N SER A 105 -4.30 9.57 0.50
CA SER A 105 -3.60 8.27 0.34
C SER A 105 -3.51 7.78 -1.10
N ASP A 106 -3.99 8.55 -2.08
CA ASP A 106 -3.94 8.20 -3.51
C ASP A 106 -4.53 6.83 -3.85
N LEU A 107 -5.83 6.64 -3.58
CA LEU A 107 -6.53 5.38 -3.84
C LEU A 107 -6.51 4.98 -5.33
N ALA A 108 -6.37 5.93 -6.26
CA ALA A 108 -6.33 5.60 -7.68
C ALA A 108 -5.06 4.84 -8.07
N SER A 109 -3.98 4.98 -7.29
CA SER A 109 -2.73 4.26 -7.49
C SER A 109 -2.67 2.91 -6.76
N LEU A 110 -3.39 2.78 -5.64
CA LEU A 110 -3.30 1.65 -4.72
C LEU A 110 -4.25 0.50 -5.06
#